data_AF-A0A7C6WSB6-F1
#
_entry.id   AF-A0A7C6WSB6-F1
#
_cell.length_a   1.000
_cell.length_b   1.000
_cell.length_c   1.000
_cell.angle_alpha   90.00
_cell.angle_beta   90.00
_cell.angle_gamma   90.00
#
_symmetry.space_group_name_H-M   'P 1'
#
loop_
_entity.id
_entity.type
_entity.pdbx_description
1 polymer ?
#
loop_
_entity_poly.entity_id
_entity_poly.type
_entity_poly.pdbx_seq_one_letter_code
_entity_poly.pdbx_strand_id
1 'polypeptide(L)'
;DDKNEFTIPSFTGNPEADDGEVEFEVKVNIPAKFSGDLVVVAEGRALVESSELTLAEVKARVEVKVEPLKVEVGQKSNQGGKITLTETEKGMIERGKLIIQLPKDLVNDGVIFTNVDDLVLKTTGGIKVDDASLNEDTDAIEIQVRRQSTETGSIEISGFEVKSRRIIADGAYEVEIGGAALSKIADLKVIDKDDDGKTIDPKYTNLDAVTEIDFILVGDKLAKAEVTFTIGSSKFLVDNKEMTMDAAAYIKDGRTMVPLRYLATALGIDTESIKFHAGTVTIFDANSRVIQVQVGSNALVINGMSIPMVAAAEIIDGRTYVPVAEIGAVFNVTGTWDAATQTATFK
;
A
#
# COMPACT_ATOMS: atom_id res chain seq x y z
N ASP A 1 -7.98 19.41 13.85
CA ASP A 1 -6.93 19.37 14.87
C ASP A 1 -6.35 17.97 14.99
N ASP A 2 -5.31 17.71 14.20
CA ASP A 2 -4.45 16.52 14.30
C ASP A 2 -3.57 16.61 15.54
N LYS A 3 -4.12 16.34 16.72
CA LYS A 3 -3.32 16.34 17.94
C LYS A 3 -3.52 15.05 18.69
N ASN A 4 -2.77 14.03 18.27
CA ASN A 4 -2.33 12.90 19.11
C ASN A 4 -1.31 13.37 20.17
N GLU A 5 -1.40 14.63 20.60
CA GLU A 5 -0.52 15.29 21.54
C GLU A 5 -1.39 15.79 22.70
N PHE A 6 -1.07 15.34 23.91
CA PHE A 6 -1.71 15.83 25.12
C PHE A 6 -0.67 16.51 26.00
N THR A 7 -0.90 17.79 26.29
CA THR A 7 -0.05 18.54 27.21
C THR A 7 -0.62 18.45 28.61
N ILE A 8 0.16 17.94 29.56
CA ILE A 8 -0.18 18.03 30.99
C ILE A 8 0.20 19.45 31.46
N PRO A 9 -0.77 20.32 31.80
CA PRO A 9 -0.50 21.74 32.04
C PRO A 9 0.21 22.01 33.38
N SER A 10 0.05 21.13 34.37
CA SER A 10 0.74 21.21 35.66
C SER A 10 0.62 19.91 36.44
N PHE A 11 1.67 19.54 37.17
CA PHE A 11 1.60 18.50 38.21
C PHE A 11 1.06 19.14 39.50
N THR A 12 -0.13 18.74 39.95
CA THR A 12 -0.59 19.05 41.32
C THR A 12 -0.13 17.91 42.23
N GLY A 13 1.09 18.03 42.75
CA GLY A 13 1.67 17.09 43.71
C GLY A 13 2.10 17.80 44.99
N ASN A 14 2.26 17.04 46.07
CA ASN A 14 2.90 17.54 47.28
C ASN A 14 4.36 17.90 46.94
N PRO A 15 4.82 19.16 47.12
CA PRO A 15 6.20 19.55 46.80
C PRO A 15 7.26 18.84 47.66
N GLU A 16 6.85 18.11 48.70
CA GLU A 16 7.71 17.27 49.54
C GLU A 16 7.71 15.77 49.15
N ALA A 17 6.97 15.36 48.11
CA ALA A 17 7.00 13.97 47.64
C ALA A 17 8.21 13.72 46.73
N ASP A 18 8.88 12.57 46.94
CA ASP A 18 10.05 12.15 46.15
C ASP A 18 9.66 11.63 44.75
N ASP A 19 8.38 11.30 44.54
CA ASP A 19 7.78 10.82 43.30
C ASP A 19 6.45 11.53 42.97
N GLY A 20 6.17 11.70 41.67
CA GLY A 20 4.93 12.27 41.16
C GLY A 20 4.32 11.35 40.12
N GLU A 21 3.04 11.00 40.30
CA GLU A 21 2.29 10.12 39.40
C GLU A 21 1.22 10.92 38.65
N VAL A 22 1.09 10.68 37.34
CA VAL A 22 0.00 11.21 36.52
C VAL A 22 -0.61 10.07 35.72
N GLU A 23 -1.88 9.81 35.99
CA GLU A 23 -2.70 8.86 35.25
C GLU A 23 -3.57 9.60 34.24
N PHE A 24 -3.65 9.10 33.01
CA PHE A 24 -4.52 9.64 31.97
C PHE A 24 -5.04 8.52 31.07
N GLU A 25 -6.22 8.73 30.50
CA GLU A 25 -6.85 7.80 29.55
C GLU A 25 -6.92 8.46 28.18
N VAL A 26 -6.38 7.81 27.15
CA VAL A 26 -6.46 8.28 25.76
C VAL A 26 -7.20 7.26 24.91
N LYS A 27 -8.16 7.74 24.12
CA LYS A 27 -8.78 6.95 23.06
C LYS A 27 -7.96 7.14 21.79
N VAL A 28 -7.31 6.07 21.34
CA VAL A 28 -6.53 6.06 20.11
C VAL A 28 -7.39 5.49 18.98
N ASN A 29 -7.57 6.28 17.93
CA ASN A 29 -8.18 5.82 16.67
C ASN A 29 -7.05 5.36 15.74
N ILE A 30 -7.07 4.10 15.36
CA ILE A 30 -6.04 3.49 14.51
C ILE A 30 -6.59 3.36 13.08
N PRO A 31 -6.01 4.05 12.08
CA PRO A 31 -6.40 3.93 10.69
C PRO A 31 -6.28 2.49 10.16
N ALA A 32 -7.14 2.08 9.24
CA ALA A 32 -7.15 0.73 8.67
C ALA A 32 -5.82 0.35 8.01
N LYS A 33 -5.14 1.35 7.41
CA LYS A 33 -3.84 1.20 6.76
C LYS A 33 -2.65 1.10 7.72
N PHE A 34 -2.82 1.40 9.01
CA PHE A 34 -1.72 1.40 9.96
C PHE A 34 -1.41 -0.01 10.45
N SER A 35 -0.13 -0.35 10.49
CA SER A 35 0.40 -1.52 11.20
C SER A 35 1.79 -1.20 11.74
N GLY A 36 2.18 -1.90 12.80
CA GLY A 36 3.41 -1.67 13.53
C GLY A 36 3.18 -1.16 14.95
N ASP A 37 4.24 -0.68 15.58
CA ASP A 37 4.22 -0.34 16.99
C ASP A 37 3.46 0.96 17.26
N LEU A 38 2.48 0.87 18.16
CA LEU A 38 1.88 2.04 18.79
C LEU A 38 2.77 2.48 19.95
N VAL A 39 3.47 3.59 19.76
CA VAL A 39 4.43 4.13 20.72
C VAL A 39 3.90 5.42 21.34
N VAL A 40 4.06 5.56 22.66
CA VAL A 40 3.91 6.84 23.35
C VAL A 40 5.28 7.45 23.58
N VAL A 41 5.43 8.70 23.18
CA VAL A 41 6.65 9.49 23.40
C VAL A 41 6.36 10.53 24.48
N ALA A 42 7.14 10.51 25.56
CA ALA A 42 7.11 11.52 26.60
C ALA A 42 8.30 12.47 26.44
N GLU A 43 8.00 13.76 26.27
CA GLU A 43 8.99 14.82 26.11
C GLU A 43 8.72 15.96 27.09
N GLY A 44 9.78 16.64 27.53
CA GLY A 44 9.63 17.80 28.41
C GLY A 44 10.96 18.36 28.86
N ARG A 45 10.97 19.64 29.28
CA ARG A 45 12.19 20.33 29.75
C ARG A 45 12.86 19.67 30.96
N ALA A 46 12.09 18.90 31.73
CA ALA A 46 12.58 18.17 32.90
C ALA A 46 13.14 16.78 32.54
N LEU A 47 12.90 16.30 31.32
CA LEU A 47 13.45 15.04 30.82
C LEU A 47 14.77 15.33 30.09
N VAL A 48 15.81 14.55 30.41
CA VAL A 48 17.14 14.69 29.79
C VAL A 48 17.09 14.28 28.32
N GLU A 49 16.31 13.23 28.01
CA GLU A 49 16.02 12.72 26.67
C GLU A 49 14.54 12.33 26.59
N SER A 50 14.00 12.21 25.38
CA SER A 50 12.65 11.67 25.19
C SER A 50 12.59 10.22 25.68
N SER A 51 11.47 9.86 26.30
CA SER A 51 11.23 8.48 26.72
C SER A 51 10.14 7.88 25.84
N GLU A 52 10.42 6.71 25.27
CA GLU A 52 9.47 5.99 24.41
C GLU A 52 8.95 4.74 25.13
N LEU A 53 7.66 4.46 24.97
CA LEU A 53 7.01 3.26 25.46
C LEU A 53 6.12 2.66 24.38
N THR A 54 6.45 1.46 23.91
CA THR A 54 5.56 0.68 23.03
C THR A 54 4.38 0.17 23.83
N LEU A 55 3.17 0.61 23.47
CA LEU A 55 1.92 0.20 24.10
C LEU A 55 1.39 -1.11 23.52
N ALA A 56 1.49 -1.28 22.20
CA ALA A 56 0.98 -2.44 21.49
C ALA A 56 1.61 -2.53 20.09
N GLU A 57 1.67 -3.73 19.54
CA GLU A 57 1.89 -3.95 18.11
C GLU A 57 0.52 -4.03 17.41
N VAL A 58 0.28 -3.14 16.46
CA VAL A 58 -0.94 -3.13 15.64
C VAL A 58 -0.71 -3.99 14.41
N LYS A 59 -1.50 -5.06 14.27
CA LYS A 59 -1.53 -5.84 13.01
C LYS A 59 -2.51 -5.21 12.02
N ALA A 60 -2.14 -5.23 10.74
CA ALA A 60 -3.07 -4.92 9.66
C ALA A 60 -4.30 -5.84 9.80
N ARG A 61 -5.51 -5.33 9.55
CA ARG A 61 -6.73 -6.14 9.68
C ARG A 61 -6.90 -7.14 8.54
N VAL A 62 -6.51 -6.72 7.35
CA VAL A 62 -6.60 -7.51 6.12
C VAL A 62 -5.33 -7.34 5.29
N GLU A 63 -4.94 -8.40 4.61
CA GLU A 63 -4.05 -8.34 3.45
C GLU A 63 -4.93 -8.22 2.19
N VAL A 64 -4.71 -7.18 1.38
CA VAL A 64 -5.44 -6.98 0.13
C VAL A 64 -4.55 -7.38 -1.03
N LYS A 65 -5.11 -8.14 -1.98
CA LYS A 65 -4.46 -8.50 -3.24
C LYS A 65 -5.36 -8.14 -4.41
N VAL A 66 -4.76 -7.62 -5.47
CA VAL A 66 -5.47 -7.24 -6.68
C VAL A 66 -4.96 -8.00 -7.90
N GLU A 67 -5.88 -8.42 -8.76
CA GLU A 67 -5.58 -8.76 -10.15
C GLU A 67 -6.12 -7.63 -11.04
N PRO A 68 -5.33 -7.14 -12.00
CA PRO A 68 -5.66 -5.92 -12.73
C PRO A 68 -6.87 -6.07 -13.66
N LEU A 69 -7.70 -5.04 -13.73
CA LEU A 69 -8.64 -4.78 -14.81
C LEU A 69 -7.93 -3.93 -15.86
N LYS A 70 -7.75 -4.51 -17.06
CA LYS A 70 -7.16 -3.80 -18.20
C LYS A 70 -8.22 -2.97 -18.91
N VAL A 71 -7.92 -1.69 -19.11
CA VAL A 71 -8.77 -0.73 -19.81
C VAL A 71 -8.13 -0.44 -21.16
N GLU A 72 -8.77 -0.93 -22.22
CA GLU A 72 -8.35 -0.67 -23.59
C GLU A 72 -8.89 0.66 -24.11
N VAL A 73 -8.02 1.44 -24.75
CA VAL A 73 -8.41 2.72 -25.36
C VAL A 73 -9.39 2.46 -26.52
N GLY A 74 -10.57 3.08 -26.45
CA GLY A 74 -11.61 2.98 -27.47
C GLY A 74 -12.67 1.91 -27.20
N GLN A 75 -12.49 1.04 -26.20
CA GLN A 75 -13.57 0.20 -25.69
C GLN A 75 -14.49 1.00 -24.75
N LYS A 76 -15.80 0.82 -24.93
CA LYS A 76 -16.82 1.56 -24.14
C LYS A 76 -16.97 1.04 -22.71
N SER A 77 -16.65 -0.22 -22.48
CA SER A 77 -16.63 -0.87 -21.18
C SER A 77 -15.55 -1.94 -21.20
N ASN A 78 -14.94 -2.18 -20.05
CA ASN A 78 -13.91 -3.21 -19.86
C ASN A 78 -14.32 -4.02 -18.64
N GLN A 79 -14.26 -5.34 -18.75
CA GLN A 79 -14.63 -6.26 -17.68
C GLN A 79 -13.41 -7.07 -17.24
N GLY A 80 -13.28 -7.31 -15.95
CA GLY A 80 -12.21 -8.12 -15.39
C GLY A 80 -11.85 -7.70 -13.98
N GLY A 81 -10.58 -7.89 -13.62
CA GLY A 81 -10.06 -7.57 -12.31
C GLY A 81 -10.59 -8.47 -11.19
N LYS A 82 -9.82 -8.50 -10.10
CA LYS A 82 -10.18 -9.22 -8.87
C LYS A 82 -9.60 -8.50 -7.67
N ILE A 83 -10.35 -8.46 -6.58
CA ILE A 83 -9.87 -8.00 -5.27
C ILE A 83 -10.05 -9.16 -4.30
N THR A 84 -9.01 -9.50 -3.55
CA THR A 84 -9.04 -10.52 -2.49
C THR A 84 -8.63 -9.87 -1.17
N LEU A 85 -9.56 -9.81 -0.23
CA LEU A 85 -9.30 -9.40 1.14
C LEU A 85 -9.13 -10.65 1.99
N THR A 86 -7.97 -10.83 2.60
CA THR A 86 -7.69 -11.95 3.53
C THR A 86 -7.54 -11.39 4.94
N GLU A 87 -8.33 -11.88 5.88
CA GLU A 87 -8.15 -11.53 7.28
C GLU A 87 -6.76 -11.96 7.78
N THR A 88 -6.08 -11.11 8.56
CA THR A 88 -4.83 -11.50 9.22
C THR A 88 -5.09 -12.37 10.46
N GLU A 89 -6.24 -12.16 11.10
CA GLU A 89 -6.76 -12.96 12.20
C GLU A 89 -8.28 -13.10 12.07
N LYS A 90 -8.85 -14.16 12.64
CA LYS A 90 -10.31 -14.38 12.66
C LYS A 90 -11.06 -13.13 13.14
N GLY A 91 -12.06 -12.73 12.37
CA GLY A 91 -13.05 -11.72 12.74
C GLY A 91 -12.62 -10.28 12.49
N MET A 92 -11.48 -10.07 11.81
CA MET A 92 -10.96 -8.74 11.48
C MET A 92 -11.80 -8.02 10.40
N ILE A 93 -12.57 -8.75 9.58
CA ILE A 93 -13.64 -8.17 8.78
C ILE A 93 -14.92 -8.17 9.62
N GLU A 94 -15.31 -6.99 10.10
CA GLU A 94 -16.45 -6.78 10.99
C GLU A 94 -17.79 -6.73 10.22
N ARG A 95 -18.92 -6.82 10.95
CA ARG A 95 -20.23 -6.53 10.33
C ARG A 95 -20.30 -5.04 10.01
N GLY A 96 -20.58 -4.70 8.76
CA GLY A 96 -20.61 -3.33 8.30
C GLY A 96 -20.63 -3.26 6.79
N LYS A 97 -20.67 -2.04 6.25
CA LYS A 97 -20.46 -1.83 4.82
C LYS A 97 -18.98 -1.97 4.51
N LEU A 98 -18.67 -2.82 3.54
CA LEU A 98 -17.43 -2.80 2.79
C LEU A 98 -17.67 -1.90 1.57
N ILE A 99 -16.80 -0.93 1.35
CA ILE A 99 -16.91 0.04 0.27
C ILE A 99 -15.65 -0.02 -0.58
N ILE A 100 -15.83 -0.07 -1.90
CA ILE A 100 -14.77 -0.11 -2.90
C ILE A 100 -15.00 1.05 -3.86
N GLN A 101 -14.01 1.92 -4.01
CA GLN A 101 -14.11 3.07 -4.91
C GLN A 101 -12.80 3.31 -5.65
N LEU A 102 -12.92 4.00 -6.79
CA LEU A 102 -11.75 4.54 -7.49
C LEU A 102 -11.40 5.91 -6.90
N PRO A 103 -10.12 6.33 -6.97
CA PRO A 103 -9.72 7.68 -6.57
C PRO A 103 -10.56 8.75 -7.28
N LYS A 104 -10.91 9.82 -6.56
CA LYS A 104 -11.76 10.88 -7.10
C LYS A 104 -11.21 11.50 -8.37
N ASP A 105 -9.89 11.64 -8.49
CA ASP A 105 -9.25 12.20 -9.69
C ASP A 105 -9.51 11.31 -10.91
N LEU A 106 -9.42 9.99 -10.74
CA LEU A 106 -9.72 9.02 -11.79
C LEU A 106 -11.21 9.01 -12.17
N VAL A 107 -12.08 9.14 -11.17
CA VAL A 107 -13.54 9.30 -11.38
C VAL A 107 -13.86 10.59 -12.14
N ASN A 108 -13.19 11.71 -11.78
CA ASN A 108 -13.33 13.01 -12.46
C ASN A 108 -12.82 12.96 -13.91
N ASP A 109 -11.83 12.11 -14.18
CA ASP A 109 -11.35 11.77 -15.52
C ASP A 109 -12.31 10.83 -16.28
N GLY A 110 -13.41 10.44 -15.65
CA GLY A 110 -14.53 9.75 -16.29
C GLY A 110 -14.42 8.24 -16.29
N VAL A 111 -13.58 7.67 -15.41
CA VAL A 111 -13.47 6.24 -15.16
C VAL A 111 -14.35 5.87 -13.98
N ILE A 112 -15.36 5.05 -14.20
CA ILE A 112 -16.31 4.70 -13.15
C ILE A 112 -16.60 3.22 -13.17
N PHE A 113 -16.88 2.66 -11.99
CA PHE A 113 -17.52 1.36 -11.91
C PHE A 113 -18.93 1.43 -12.51
N THR A 114 -19.34 0.35 -13.14
CA THR A 114 -20.67 0.16 -13.71
C THR A 114 -21.06 -1.30 -13.55
N ASN A 115 -22.33 -1.62 -13.76
CA ASN A 115 -22.84 -3.00 -13.87
C ASN A 115 -22.30 -3.94 -12.76
N VAL A 116 -22.76 -3.72 -11.53
CA VAL A 116 -22.35 -4.52 -10.36
C VAL A 116 -23.04 -5.89 -10.29
N ASP A 117 -24.07 -6.12 -11.11
CA ASP A 117 -24.85 -7.36 -11.11
C ASP A 117 -24.01 -8.57 -11.57
N ASP A 118 -22.96 -8.33 -12.37
CA ASP A 118 -22.03 -9.36 -12.85
C ASP A 118 -20.89 -9.67 -11.86
N LEU A 119 -20.82 -8.96 -10.73
CA LEU A 119 -19.80 -9.21 -9.71
C LEU A 119 -20.00 -10.58 -9.07
N VAL A 120 -18.92 -11.35 -9.03
CA VAL A 120 -18.88 -12.65 -8.33
C VAL A 120 -18.20 -12.47 -6.98
N LEU A 121 -18.98 -12.71 -5.92
CA LEU A 121 -18.54 -12.67 -4.52
C LEU A 121 -18.32 -14.09 -4.00
N LYS A 122 -17.09 -14.41 -3.57
CA LYS A 122 -16.79 -15.67 -2.86
C LYS A 122 -16.27 -15.36 -1.46
N THR A 123 -16.74 -16.11 -0.48
CA THR A 123 -16.37 -15.91 0.92
C THR A 123 -15.87 -17.21 1.55
N THR A 124 -14.89 -17.11 2.44
CA THR A 124 -14.37 -18.22 3.24
C THR A 124 -14.43 -17.89 4.73
N GLY A 125 -14.00 -18.82 5.60
CA GLY A 125 -13.99 -18.63 7.06
C GLY A 125 -15.35 -18.41 7.70
N GLY A 126 -16.45 -18.67 6.97
CA GLY A 126 -17.81 -18.44 7.45
C GLY A 126 -18.31 -17.01 7.30
N ILE A 127 -17.59 -16.12 6.62
CA ILE A 127 -18.08 -14.78 6.29
C ILE A 127 -19.37 -14.89 5.46
N LYS A 128 -20.31 -13.96 5.65
CA LYS A 128 -21.47 -13.82 4.76
C LYS A 128 -21.66 -12.36 4.38
N VAL A 129 -21.89 -12.13 3.10
CA VAL A 129 -22.13 -10.81 2.51
C VAL A 129 -23.45 -10.82 1.75
N ASP A 130 -24.06 -9.65 1.60
CA ASP A 130 -25.13 -9.43 0.63
C ASP A 130 -24.54 -9.26 -0.78
N ASP A 131 -25.42 -9.20 -1.77
CA ASP A 131 -25.06 -8.80 -3.13
C ASP A 131 -24.52 -7.36 -3.16
N ALA A 132 -23.66 -7.08 -4.13
CA ALA A 132 -23.07 -5.76 -4.32
C ALA A 132 -24.12 -4.77 -4.87
N SER A 133 -24.02 -3.50 -4.45
CA SER A 133 -24.79 -2.40 -5.02
C SER A 133 -23.88 -1.25 -5.43
N LEU A 134 -24.24 -0.52 -6.49
CA LEU A 134 -23.53 0.70 -6.89
C LEU A 134 -24.20 1.94 -6.29
N ASN A 135 -23.42 2.77 -5.60
CA ASN A 135 -23.86 4.08 -5.14
C ASN A 135 -23.59 5.12 -6.24
N GLU A 136 -24.64 5.57 -6.91
CA GLU A 136 -24.54 6.51 -8.05
C GLU A 136 -24.07 7.92 -7.65
N ASP A 137 -24.17 8.30 -6.37
CA ASP A 137 -23.71 9.61 -5.90
C ASP A 137 -22.20 9.64 -5.63
N THR A 138 -21.61 8.49 -5.30
CA THR A 138 -20.19 8.36 -4.93
C THR A 138 -19.39 7.49 -5.88
N ASP A 139 -20.01 6.92 -6.92
CA ASP A 139 -19.42 5.96 -7.86
C ASP A 139 -18.73 4.76 -7.16
N ALA A 140 -19.23 4.39 -5.97
CA ALA A 140 -18.64 3.36 -5.12
C ALA A 140 -19.48 2.08 -5.12
N ILE A 141 -18.80 0.93 -5.07
CA ILE A 141 -19.43 -0.38 -4.87
C ILE A 141 -19.56 -0.60 -3.36
N GLU A 142 -20.77 -0.90 -2.91
CA GLU A 142 -21.09 -1.19 -1.51
C GLU A 142 -21.49 -2.66 -1.35
N ILE A 143 -20.90 -3.34 -0.36
CA ILE A 143 -21.19 -4.73 -0.01
C ILE A 143 -21.44 -4.80 1.50
N GLN A 144 -22.63 -5.25 1.90
CA GLN A 144 -22.96 -5.39 3.32
C GLN A 144 -22.43 -6.71 3.88
N VAL A 145 -21.49 -6.66 4.82
CA VAL A 145 -21.05 -7.83 5.59
C VAL A 145 -22.09 -8.11 6.68
N ARG A 146 -22.73 -9.28 6.61
CA ARG A 146 -23.79 -9.72 7.55
C ARG A 146 -23.25 -10.59 8.67
N ARG A 147 -22.17 -11.34 8.41
CA ARG A 147 -21.59 -12.28 9.37
C ARG A 147 -20.07 -12.24 9.29
N GLN A 148 -19.45 -12.06 10.45
CA GLN A 148 -18.00 -12.20 10.63
C GLN A 148 -17.58 -13.66 10.51
N SER A 149 -16.28 -13.87 10.33
CA SER A 149 -15.69 -15.18 10.24
C SER A 149 -15.63 -15.93 11.59
N THR A 150 -15.64 -17.26 11.51
CA THR A 150 -15.46 -18.17 12.65
C THR A 150 -14.04 -18.74 12.74
N GLU A 151 -13.23 -18.51 11.72
CA GLU A 151 -11.80 -18.81 11.55
C GLU A 151 -11.25 -17.79 10.54
N THR A 152 -9.94 -17.70 10.32
CA THR A 152 -9.39 -16.76 9.34
C THR A 152 -10.06 -16.96 7.97
N GLY A 153 -10.71 -15.91 7.45
CA GLY A 153 -11.47 -15.94 6.22
C GLY A 153 -11.01 -14.92 5.19
N SER A 154 -11.68 -14.95 4.04
CA SER A 154 -11.45 -14.04 2.94
C SER A 154 -12.72 -13.67 2.19
N ILE A 155 -12.69 -12.53 1.51
CA ILE A 155 -13.69 -12.09 0.53
C ILE A 155 -12.96 -11.90 -0.80
N GLU A 156 -13.34 -12.67 -1.81
CA GLU A 156 -12.91 -12.51 -3.20
C GLU A 156 -14.06 -11.87 -3.99
N ILE A 157 -13.72 -10.81 -4.73
CA ILE A 157 -14.65 -10.02 -5.55
C ILE A 157 -14.04 -9.98 -6.94
N SER A 158 -14.77 -10.40 -7.96
CA SER A 158 -14.27 -10.49 -9.33
C SER A 158 -15.34 -10.13 -10.34
N GLY A 159 -14.93 -9.84 -11.58
CA GLY A 159 -15.86 -9.48 -12.66
C GLY A 159 -16.27 -8.01 -12.62
N PHE A 160 -15.38 -7.13 -12.17
CA PHE A 160 -15.65 -5.69 -12.19
C PHE A 160 -15.83 -5.20 -13.62
N GLU A 161 -16.77 -4.28 -13.83
CA GLU A 161 -16.90 -3.56 -15.08
C GLU A 161 -16.57 -2.08 -14.85
N VAL A 162 -15.69 -1.55 -15.70
CA VAL A 162 -15.31 -0.15 -15.69
C VAL A 162 -15.63 0.48 -17.05
N LYS A 163 -16.27 1.64 -16.99
CA LYS A 163 -16.53 2.48 -18.16
C LYS A 163 -15.60 3.68 -18.15
N SER A 164 -14.96 3.93 -19.30
CA SER A 164 -14.21 5.16 -19.54
C SER A 164 -15.02 6.11 -20.43
N ARG A 165 -15.27 7.33 -19.95
CA ARG A 165 -16.02 8.36 -20.69
C ARG A 165 -15.09 9.36 -21.40
N ARG A 166 -13.78 9.33 -21.14
CA ARG A 166 -12.78 10.27 -21.69
C ARG A 166 -11.48 9.55 -22.04
N ILE A 167 -10.55 10.28 -22.66
CA ILE A 167 -9.19 9.80 -22.84
C ILE A 167 -8.51 9.89 -21.48
N ILE A 168 -8.20 8.74 -20.90
CA ILE A 168 -7.44 8.62 -19.66
C ILE A 168 -5.97 8.48 -20.05
N ALA A 169 -5.05 9.02 -19.24
CA ALA A 169 -3.63 8.79 -19.46
C ALA A 169 -3.29 7.29 -19.29
N ASP A 170 -2.34 6.79 -20.08
CA ASP A 170 -1.73 5.49 -19.84
C ASP A 170 -1.14 5.48 -18.44
N GLY A 171 -1.51 4.51 -17.62
CA GLY A 171 -1.25 4.59 -16.19
C GLY A 171 -1.81 3.41 -15.43
N ALA A 172 -1.16 3.11 -14.31
CA ALA A 172 -1.68 2.18 -13.33
C ALA A 172 -2.38 3.03 -12.28
N TYR A 173 -3.61 2.67 -11.98
CA TYR A 173 -4.42 3.38 -11.02
C TYR A 173 -4.85 2.45 -9.91
N GLU A 174 -4.91 3.02 -8.73
CA GLU A 174 -5.26 2.33 -7.50
C GLU A 174 -6.77 2.16 -7.33
N VAL A 175 -7.11 1.32 -6.36
CA VAL A 175 -8.45 1.17 -5.81
C VAL A 175 -8.38 1.37 -4.30
N GLU A 176 -9.40 2.03 -3.76
CA GLU A 176 -9.54 2.27 -2.33
C GLU A 176 -10.60 1.32 -1.77
N ILE A 177 -10.22 0.55 -0.73
CA ILE A 177 -11.12 -0.40 -0.06
C ILE A 177 -11.21 -0.04 1.42
N GLY A 178 -12.42 0.19 1.93
CA GLY A 178 -12.63 0.54 3.33
C GLY A 178 -14.07 0.35 3.77
N GLY A 179 -14.52 1.23 4.65
CA GLY A 179 -15.88 1.22 5.19
C GLY A 179 -15.95 0.56 6.57
N ALA A 180 -17.13 0.63 7.18
CA ALA A 180 -17.37 0.15 8.55
C ALA A 180 -17.02 -1.33 8.79
N ALA A 181 -16.93 -2.14 7.72
CA ALA A 181 -16.47 -3.52 7.81
C ALA A 181 -14.96 -3.64 8.13
N LEU A 182 -14.15 -2.66 7.73
CA LEU A 182 -12.70 -2.64 7.92
C LEU A 182 -12.25 -1.66 8.99
N SER A 183 -13.00 -0.59 9.23
CA SER A 183 -12.62 0.41 10.24
C SER A 183 -13.81 1.03 10.94
N LYS A 184 -13.67 1.23 12.25
CA LYS A 184 -14.62 2.01 13.07
C LYS A 184 -14.46 3.52 12.87
N ILE A 185 -13.38 3.95 12.23
CA ILE A 185 -13.16 5.34 11.82
C ILE A 185 -13.97 5.63 10.55
N ALA A 186 -14.23 4.60 9.73
CA ALA A 186 -15.06 4.76 8.55
C ALA A 186 -16.48 5.22 8.95
N ASP A 187 -17.11 6.04 8.12
CA ASP A 187 -18.41 6.69 8.38
C ASP A 187 -18.42 7.68 9.56
N LEU A 188 -17.29 7.99 10.19
CA LEU A 188 -17.19 9.18 11.04
C LEU A 188 -17.44 10.41 10.17
N LYS A 189 -18.53 11.12 10.45
CA LYS A 189 -18.83 12.41 9.83
C LYS A 189 -17.77 13.41 10.26
N VAL A 190 -16.81 13.68 9.39
CA VAL A 190 -15.98 14.87 9.51
C VAL A 190 -16.88 16.04 9.15
N ILE A 191 -17.19 16.88 10.14
CA ILE A 191 -17.88 18.14 9.89
C ILE A 191 -16.82 19.09 9.33
N ASP A 192 -16.67 19.12 8.01
CA ASP A 192 -15.95 20.21 7.38
C ASP A 192 -16.82 21.46 7.40
N LYS A 193 -16.19 22.58 7.69
CA LYS A 193 -16.77 23.91 7.53
C LYS A 193 -15.98 24.61 6.45
N ASP A 194 -16.66 25.28 5.53
CA ASP A 194 -15.98 26.19 4.61
C ASP A 194 -15.38 27.38 5.39
N ASP A 195 -14.62 28.23 4.70
CA ASP A 195 -14.00 29.43 5.28
C ASP A 195 -15.03 30.39 5.92
N ASP A 196 -16.31 30.27 5.55
CA ASP A 196 -17.43 31.05 6.06
C ASP A 196 -18.15 30.35 7.25
N GLY A 197 -17.63 29.22 7.72
CA GLY A 197 -18.15 28.48 8.87
C GLY A 197 -19.42 27.66 8.59
N LYS A 198 -19.82 27.53 7.32
CA LYS A 198 -20.98 26.75 6.91
C LYS A 198 -20.58 25.28 6.82
N THR A 199 -21.38 24.42 7.45
CA THR A 199 -21.18 22.97 7.34
C THR A 199 -21.26 22.56 5.87
N ILE A 200 -20.14 22.03 5.37
CA ILE A 200 -20.11 21.33 4.09
C ILE A 200 -20.80 19.99 4.38
N ASP A 201 -21.92 19.73 3.71
CA ASP A 201 -22.59 18.44 3.81
C ASP A 201 -21.55 17.38 3.41
N PRO A 202 -21.19 16.41 4.27
CA PRO A 202 -20.11 15.50 3.99
C PRO A 202 -20.55 14.57 2.86
N LYS A 203 -20.30 14.98 1.62
CA LYS A 203 -20.59 14.20 0.43
C LYS A 203 -19.64 13.00 0.28
N TYR A 204 -18.68 12.87 1.19
CA TYR A 204 -17.75 11.76 1.30
C TYR A 204 -17.61 11.40 2.78
N THR A 205 -18.11 10.22 3.13
CA THR A 205 -17.76 9.58 4.41
C THR A 205 -16.28 9.25 4.38
N ASN A 206 -15.58 9.41 5.51
CA ASN A 206 -14.21 8.90 5.61
C ASN A 206 -14.26 7.39 5.36
N LEU A 207 -13.56 6.91 4.33
CA LEU A 207 -13.52 5.50 3.99
C LEU A 207 -12.57 4.73 4.93
N ASP A 208 -11.60 5.44 5.50
CA ASP A 208 -10.41 4.89 6.17
C ASP A 208 -9.86 3.70 5.38
N ALA A 209 -9.46 3.98 4.15
CA ALA A 209 -9.20 2.96 3.15
C ALA A 209 -7.80 2.33 3.29
N VAL A 210 -7.74 1.06 2.92
CA VAL A 210 -6.52 0.42 2.39
C VAL A 210 -6.52 0.64 0.88
N THR A 211 -5.40 1.09 0.33
CA THR A 211 -5.27 1.43 -1.08
C THR A 211 -4.34 0.44 -1.77
N GLU A 212 -4.81 -0.16 -2.86
CA GLU A 212 -4.01 -1.06 -3.68
C GLU A 212 -3.83 -0.49 -5.08
N ILE A 213 -2.57 -0.27 -5.45
CA ILE A 213 -2.18 0.21 -6.78
C ILE A 213 -2.32 -0.90 -7.83
N ASP A 214 -2.16 -0.55 -9.10
CA ASP A 214 -2.17 -1.49 -10.23
C ASP A 214 -3.51 -2.25 -10.41
N PHE A 215 -4.62 -1.77 -9.83
CA PHE A 215 -5.94 -2.39 -10.03
C PHE A 215 -6.54 -2.04 -11.39
N ILE A 216 -6.48 -0.77 -11.82
CA ILE A 216 -6.88 -0.36 -13.17
C ILE A 216 -5.62 -0.11 -13.99
N LEU A 217 -5.45 -0.81 -15.10
CA LEU A 217 -4.34 -0.60 -16.03
C LEU A 217 -4.86 -0.01 -17.33
N VAL A 218 -4.52 1.25 -17.60
CA VAL A 218 -4.85 1.91 -18.87
C VAL A 218 -3.66 1.81 -19.82
N GLY A 219 -3.92 1.24 -20.99
CA GLY A 219 -2.91 1.09 -22.05
C GLY A 219 -1.96 -0.10 -21.87
N ASP A 220 -1.19 -0.40 -22.92
CA ASP A 220 -0.30 -1.57 -22.98
C ASP A 220 1.02 -1.41 -22.19
N LYS A 221 1.29 -0.22 -21.66
CA LYS A 221 2.60 0.13 -21.07
C LYS A 221 2.87 -0.44 -19.67
N LEU A 222 1.95 -1.21 -19.10
CA LEU A 222 1.99 -1.57 -17.67
C LEU A 222 1.84 -3.07 -17.36
N ALA A 223 1.96 -3.94 -18.35
CA ALA A 223 2.55 -5.24 -18.03
C ALA A 223 3.99 -4.95 -17.61
N LYS A 224 4.31 -5.08 -16.31
CA LYS A 224 5.70 -4.96 -15.85
C LYS A 224 6.52 -5.95 -16.66
N ALA A 225 7.50 -5.43 -17.38
CA ALA A 225 8.28 -6.23 -18.32
C ALA A 225 8.92 -7.41 -17.60
N GLU A 226 9.01 -8.56 -18.26
CA GLU A 226 9.78 -9.67 -17.73
C GLU A 226 11.26 -9.28 -17.76
N VAL A 227 11.88 -9.13 -16.58
CA VAL A 227 13.28 -8.74 -16.45
C VAL A 227 14.10 -9.94 -16.01
N THR A 228 15.14 -10.31 -16.77
CA THR A 228 16.03 -11.42 -16.43
C THR A 228 17.47 -10.98 -16.32
N PHE A 229 18.06 -11.13 -15.14
CA PHE A 229 19.49 -10.93 -14.89
C PHE A 229 20.21 -12.27 -14.85
N THR A 230 21.31 -12.39 -15.60
CA THR A 230 22.23 -13.53 -15.49
C THR A 230 23.40 -13.15 -14.58
N ILE A 231 23.76 -14.01 -13.63
CA ILE A 231 24.87 -13.75 -12.71
C ILE A 231 26.18 -13.53 -13.48
N GLY A 232 26.91 -12.47 -13.10
CA GLY A 232 28.21 -12.12 -13.69
C GLY A 232 28.13 -11.55 -15.11
N SER A 233 26.93 -11.43 -15.70
CA SER A 233 26.74 -10.88 -17.04
C SER A 233 26.61 -9.35 -17.01
N SER A 234 27.16 -8.66 -18.01
CA SER A 234 26.90 -7.23 -18.28
C SER A 234 25.67 -7.02 -19.17
N LYS A 235 24.91 -8.08 -19.42
CA LYS A 235 23.69 -8.11 -20.24
C LYS A 235 22.54 -8.66 -19.42
N PHE A 236 21.35 -8.11 -19.66
CA PHE A 236 20.10 -8.56 -19.06
C PHE A 236 18.98 -8.50 -20.10
N LEU A 237 17.87 -9.19 -19.84
CA LEU A 237 16.73 -9.22 -20.76
C LEU A 237 15.58 -8.39 -20.20
N VAL A 238 14.86 -7.69 -21.10
CA VAL A 238 13.58 -7.03 -20.85
C VAL A 238 12.61 -7.49 -21.92
N ASP A 239 11.60 -8.28 -21.57
CA ASP A 239 10.69 -8.95 -22.52
C ASP A 239 11.44 -9.67 -23.65
N ASN A 240 12.45 -10.45 -23.27
CA ASN A 240 13.38 -11.17 -24.18
C ASN A 240 14.26 -10.27 -25.08
N LYS A 241 14.24 -8.94 -24.91
CA LYS A 241 15.15 -8.03 -25.59
C LYS A 241 16.42 -7.84 -24.76
N GLU A 242 17.56 -8.02 -25.40
CA GLU A 242 18.86 -7.85 -24.74
C GLU A 242 19.16 -6.37 -24.50
N MET A 243 19.48 -6.05 -23.25
CA MET A 243 19.90 -4.75 -22.76
C MET A 243 21.30 -4.87 -22.14
N THR A 244 22.01 -3.76 -22.00
CA THR A 244 23.36 -3.73 -21.42
C THR A 244 23.37 -2.94 -20.12
N MET A 245 24.24 -3.35 -19.20
CA MET A 245 24.45 -2.73 -17.90
C MET A 245 25.93 -2.76 -17.52
N ASP A 246 26.36 -1.78 -16.73
CA ASP A 246 27.73 -1.71 -16.19
C ASP A 246 27.86 -2.32 -14.78
N ALA A 247 26.79 -2.96 -14.31
CA ALA A 247 26.66 -3.50 -12.96
C ALA A 247 26.15 -4.94 -13.04
N ALA A 248 27.03 -5.93 -12.94
CA ALA A 248 26.60 -7.34 -13.00
C ALA A 248 25.88 -7.76 -11.72
N ALA A 249 24.79 -8.52 -11.84
CA ALA A 249 24.19 -9.21 -10.71
C ALA A 249 25.14 -10.29 -10.18
N TYR A 250 25.13 -10.55 -8.87
CA TYR A 250 26.02 -11.52 -8.23
C TYR A 250 25.36 -12.26 -7.08
N ILE A 251 26.04 -13.29 -6.57
CA ILE A 251 25.61 -14.03 -5.39
C ILE A 251 26.55 -13.67 -4.24
N LYS A 252 25.98 -13.32 -3.08
CA LYS A 252 26.71 -13.08 -1.84
C LYS A 252 25.95 -13.72 -0.69
N ASP A 253 26.65 -14.51 0.13
CA ASP A 253 26.08 -15.19 1.30
C ASP A 253 24.79 -15.99 0.99
N GLY A 254 24.73 -16.60 -0.19
CA GLY A 254 23.56 -17.36 -0.65
C GLY A 254 22.35 -16.48 -1.01
N ARG A 255 22.57 -15.20 -1.31
CA ARG A 255 21.57 -14.24 -1.78
C ARG A 255 21.95 -13.70 -3.14
N THR A 256 20.97 -13.63 -4.04
CA THR A 256 21.16 -13.00 -5.35
C THR A 256 20.97 -11.49 -5.19
N MET A 257 22.00 -10.74 -5.53
CA MET A 257 22.07 -9.29 -5.46
C MET A 257 21.94 -8.70 -6.87
N VAL A 258 20.96 -7.84 -7.08
CA VAL A 258 20.66 -7.21 -8.37
C VAL A 258 20.87 -5.71 -8.33
N PRO A 259 21.33 -5.09 -9.43
CA PRO A 259 21.55 -3.66 -9.49
C PRO A 259 20.21 -2.90 -9.52
N LEU A 260 19.91 -2.17 -8.44
CA LEU A 260 18.61 -1.56 -8.19
C LEU A 260 18.14 -0.64 -9.32
N ARG A 261 19.04 0.21 -9.83
CA ARG A 261 18.70 1.17 -10.88
C ARG A 261 18.26 0.48 -12.16
N TYR A 262 18.98 -0.54 -12.61
CA TYR A 262 18.67 -1.23 -13.86
C TYR A 262 17.34 -1.97 -13.76
N LEU A 263 17.09 -2.64 -12.63
CA LEU A 263 15.79 -3.26 -12.36
C LEU A 263 14.66 -2.22 -12.40
N ALA A 264 14.79 -1.12 -11.65
CA ALA A 264 13.78 -0.07 -11.62
C ALA A 264 13.48 0.48 -13.03
N THR A 265 14.53 0.80 -13.80
CA THR A 265 14.36 1.31 -15.18
C THR A 265 13.74 0.29 -16.12
N ALA A 266 14.10 -0.99 -15.98
CA ALA A 266 13.55 -2.07 -16.78
C ALA A 266 12.05 -2.29 -16.50
N LEU A 267 11.62 -1.99 -15.28
CA LEU A 267 10.22 -2.02 -14.85
C LEU A 267 9.47 -0.70 -15.15
N GLY A 268 10.05 0.18 -15.96
CA GLY A 268 9.37 1.38 -16.48
C GLY A 268 9.55 2.64 -15.63
N ILE A 269 10.43 2.65 -14.63
CA ILE A 269 10.72 3.85 -13.83
C ILE A 269 11.73 4.73 -14.56
N ASP A 270 11.36 5.98 -14.76
CA ASP A 270 12.25 6.95 -15.40
C ASP A 270 13.52 7.18 -14.58
N THR A 271 14.66 7.23 -15.28
CA THR A 271 15.97 7.47 -14.64
C THR A 271 16.02 8.76 -13.83
N GLU A 272 15.29 9.80 -14.26
CA GLU A 272 15.20 11.07 -13.55
C GLU A 272 14.47 10.93 -12.21
N SER A 273 13.60 9.95 -12.06
CA SER A 273 12.86 9.65 -10.84
C SER A 273 13.66 8.81 -9.84
N ILE A 274 14.91 8.46 -10.15
CA ILE A 274 15.83 7.73 -9.28
C ILE A 274 16.91 8.70 -8.78
N LYS A 275 16.80 9.11 -7.53
CA LYS A 275 17.75 10.01 -6.86
C LYS A 275 18.67 9.24 -5.93
N PHE A 276 19.88 9.74 -5.76
CA PHE A 276 20.83 9.23 -4.78
C PHE A 276 21.38 10.39 -3.95
N HIS A 277 21.27 10.30 -2.63
CA HIS A 277 21.80 11.29 -1.69
C HIS A 277 22.18 10.61 -0.38
N ALA A 278 23.36 10.95 0.17
CA ALA A 278 23.82 10.49 1.49
C ALA A 278 23.75 8.95 1.72
N GLY A 279 24.00 8.14 0.69
CA GLY A 279 23.90 6.68 0.80
C GLY A 279 22.48 6.12 0.70
N THR A 280 21.49 6.98 0.46
CA THR A 280 20.10 6.59 0.21
C THR A 280 19.79 6.67 -1.28
N VAL A 281 19.22 5.60 -1.84
CA VAL A 281 18.53 5.66 -3.13
C VAL A 281 17.07 6.00 -2.86
N THR A 282 16.54 7.03 -3.50
CA THR A 282 15.12 7.41 -3.45
C THR A 282 14.52 7.27 -4.84
N ILE A 283 13.48 6.46 -4.98
CA ILE A 283 12.78 6.21 -6.23
C ILE A 283 11.37 6.78 -6.08
N PHE A 284 11.01 7.66 -7.01
CA PHE A 284 9.65 8.13 -7.21
C PHE A 284 9.08 7.32 -8.37
N ASP A 285 8.13 6.42 -8.12
CA ASP A 285 7.51 5.69 -9.22
C ASP A 285 6.31 6.45 -9.82
N ALA A 286 5.76 5.92 -10.92
CA ALA A 286 4.63 6.53 -11.61
C ALA A 286 3.35 6.56 -10.75
N ASN A 287 3.30 5.78 -9.67
CA ASN A 287 2.15 5.64 -8.78
C ASN A 287 2.31 6.53 -7.52
N SER A 288 3.16 7.56 -7.59
CA SER A 288 3.47 8.46 -6.47
C SER A 288 4.06 7.76 -5.24
N ARG A 289 4.56 6.51 -5.35
CA ARG A 289 5.25 5.86 -4.23
C ARG A 289 6.66 6.41 -4.10
N VAL A 290 7.05 6.65 -2.86
CA VAL A 290 8.42 7.02 -2.50
C VAL A 290 9.08 5.80 -1.87
N ILE A 291 9.97 5.16 -2.63
CA ILE A 291 10.75 4.01 -2.18
C ILE A 291 12.14 4.52 -1.78
N GLN A 292 12.56 4.25 -0.55
CA GLN A 292 13.88 4.62 -0.04
C GLN A 292 14.66 3.37 0.36
N VAL A 293 15.87 3.24 -0.18
CA VAL A 293 16.80 2.15 0.12
C VAL A 293 18.07 2.75 0.67
N GLN A 294 18.31 2.54 1.97
CA GLN A 294 19.52 2.99 2.65
C GLN A 294 20.62 1.94 2.56
N VAL A 295 21.80 2.32 2.07
CA VAL A 295 22.96 1.44 2.03
C VAL A 295 23.39 1.05 3.44
N GLY A 296 23.63 -0.25 3.65
CA GLY A 296 23.94 -0.85 4.95
C GLY A 296 22.70 -1.25 5.76
N SER A 297 21.49 -0.87 5.35
CA SER A 297 20.25 -1.23 6.02
C SER A 297 19.72 -2.59 5.52
N ASN A 298 19.25 -3.43 6.45
CA ASN A 298 18.45 -4.64 6.18
C ASN A 298 16.95 -4.32 6.07
N ALA A 299 16.59 -3.07 5.78
CA ALA A 299 15.23 -2.65 5.56
C ALA A 299 15.17 -1.54 4.51
N LEU A 300 14.08 -1.49 3.75
CA LEU A 300 13.73 -0.42 2.84
C LEU A 300 12.45 0.26 3.30
N VAL A 301 12.17 1.46 2.82
CA VAL A 301 10.98 2.24 3.22
C VAL A 301 10.11 2.53 1.99
N ILE A 302 8.81 2.28 2.08
CA ILE A 302 7.81 2.65 1.06
C ILE A 302 6.78 3.56 1.70
N ASN A 303 6.66 4.81 1.23
CA ASN A 303 5.69 5.78 1.76
C ASN A 303 5.77 5.92 3.30
N GLY A 304 6.97 5.82 3.86
CA GLY A 304 7.22 5.86 5.31
C GLY A 304 7.11 4.51 6.04
N MET A 305 6.59 3.46 5.41
CA MET A 305 6.51 2.11 5.99
C MET A 305 7.79 1.31 5.77
N SER A 306 8.36 0.76 6.84
CA SER A 306 9.58 -0.05 6.79
C SER A 306 9.28 -1.50 6.40
N ILE A 307 9.96 -2.01 5.37
CA ILE A 307 9.89 -3.40 4.89
C ILE A 307 11.25 -4.07 5.12
N PRO A 308 11.31 -5.19 5.88
CA PRO A 308 12.56 -5.91 6.13
C PRO A 308 13.09 -6.57 4.86
N MET A 309 14.42 -6.66 4.74
CA MET A 309 15.16 -7.35 3.69
C MET A 309 16.01 -8.48 4.27
N VAL A 310 16.15 -9.59 3.54
CA VAL A 310 17.00 -10.73 3.97
C VAL A 310 18.50 -10.46 3.89
N ALA A 311 18.90 -9.35 3.27
CA ALA A 311 20.27 -8.88 3.21
C ALA A 311 20.29 -7.35 3.05
N ALA A 312 21.38 -6.73 3.52
CA ALA A 312 21.52 -5.29 3.46
C ALA A 312 21.73 -4.82 2.01
N ALA A 313 21.17 -3.65 1.68
CA ALA A 313 21.54 -2.97 0.46
C ALA A 313 23.04 -2.59 0.50
N GLU A 314 23.76 -2.77 -0.60
CA GLU A 314 25.19 -2.48 -0.65
C GLU A 314 25.58 -1.65 -1.87
N ILE A 315 26.73 -0.99 -1.80
CA ILE A 315 27.33 -0.29 -2.94
C ILE A 315 28.60 -1.03 -3.35
N ILE A 316 28.66 -1.42 -4.62
CA ILE A 316 29.88 -1.93 -5.28
C ILE A 316 30.12 -1.06 -6.50
N ASP A 317 31.33 -0.52 -6.64
CA ASP A 317 31.76 0.33 -7.76
C ASP A 317 30.77 1.46 -8.11
N GLY A 318 30.16 2.07 -7.09
CA GLY A 318 29.20 3.17 -7.26
C GLY A 318 27.82 2.73 -7.78
N ARG A 319 27.47 1.46 -7.63
CA ARG A 319 26.15 0.89 -7.98
C ARG A 319 25.52 0.28 -6.74
N THR A 320 24.24 0.60 -6.51
CA THR A 320 23.48 0.05 -5.38
C THR A 320 22.88 -1.29 -5.76
N TYR A 321 23.06 -2.27 -4.89
CA TYR A 321 22.57 -3.63 -5.03
C TYR A 321 21.62 -3.98 -3.90
N VAL A 322 20.62 -4.79 -4.23
CA VAL A 322 19.55 -5.22 -3.31
C VAL A 322 19.22 -6.70 -3.56
N PRO A 323 18.73 -7.43 -2.54
CA PRO A 323 18.32 -8.81 -2.70
C PRO A 323 17.08 -8.95 -3.59
N VAL A 324 17.07 -9.96 -4.47
CA VAL A 324 15.97 -10.26 -5.42
C VAL A 324 14.62 -10.44 -4.75
N ALA A 325 14.59 -11.13 -3.60
CA ALA A 325 13.37 -11.61 -2.99
C ALA A 325 12.44 -10.45 -2.57
N GLU A 326 12.98 -9.41 -1.95
CA GLU A 326 12.19 -8.29 -1.43
C GLU A 326 12.05 -7.17 -2.45
N ILE A 327 13.04 -6.97 -3.32
CA ILE A 327 12.95 -5.91 -4.32
C ILE A 327 11.88 -6.20 -5.39
N GLY A 328 11.57 -7.47 -5.65
CA GLY A 328 10.45 -7.81 -6.50
C GLY A 328 9.14 -7.26 -5.93
N ALA A 329 8.84 -7.58 -4.67
CA ALA A 329 7.61 -7.15 -4.00
C ALA A 329 7.47 -5.62 -3.96
N VAL A 330 8.58 -4.89 -3.78
CA VAL A 330 8.63 -3.41 -3.84
C VAL A 330 8.10 -2.88 -5.17
N PHE A 331 8.46 -3.54 -6.27
CA PHE A 331 8.00 -3.17 -7.60
C PHE A 331 6.75 -3.95 -8.03
N ASN A 332 6.02 -4.59 -7.11
CA ASN A 332 4.90 -5.50 -7.35
C ASN A 332 5.18 -6.51 -8.49
N VAL A 333 6.36 -7.11 -8.47
CA VAL A 333 6.75 -8.23 -9.34
C VAL A 333 7.26 -9.38 -8.48
N THR A 334 7.12 -10.61 -8.97
CA THR A 334 7.68 -11.79 -8.32
C THR A 334 9.13 -11.95 -8.75
N GLY A 335 10.07 -11.83 -7.81
CA GLY A 335 11.47 -12.18 -8.01
C GLY A 335 11.68 -13.67 -7.84
N THR A 336 12.15 -14.36 -8.88
CA THR A 336 12.44 -15.80 -8.88
C THR A 336 13.90 -16.07 -9.21
N TRP A 337 14.45 -17.16 -8.70
CA TRP A 337 15.82 -17.58 -8.93
C TRP A 337 15.87 -18.98 -9.55
N ASP A 338 16.61 -19.14 -10.65
CA ASP A 338 16.92 -20.42 -11.28
C ASP A 338 18.41 -20.73 -11.14
N ALA A 339 18.71 -21.80 -10.40
CA ALA A 339 20.08 -22.22 -10.13
C ALA A 339 20.78 -22.88 -11.33
N ALA A 340 20.03 -23.50 -12.25
CA ALA A 340 20.59 -24.17 -13.42
C ALA A 340 21.09 -23.18 -14.46
N THR A 341 20.31 -22.12 -14.70
CA THR A 341 20.67 -21.05 -15.64
C THR A 341 21.43 -19.89 -14.97
N GLN A 342 21.51 -19.88 -13.64
CA GLN A 342 22.06 -18.77 -12.85
C GLN A 342 21.36 -17.44 -13.17
N THR A 343 20.03 -17.46 -13.20
CA THR A 343 19.21 -16.30 -13.56
C THR A 343 18.25 -15.88 -12.47
N ALA A 344 18.18 -14.57 -12.22
CA ALA A 344 17.10 -13.95 -11.45
C ALA A 344 16.08 -13.35 -12.42
N THR A 345 14.81 -13.71 -12.27
CA THR A 345 13.72 -13.29 -13.16
C THR A 345 12.61 -12.58 -12.37
N PHE A 346 12.16 -11.43 -12.88
CA PHE A 346 11.11 -10.60 -12.30
C PHE A 346 9.90 -10.57 -13.25
N LYS A 347 8.70 -10.90 -12.75
CA LYS A 347 7.43 -10.92 -13.51
C LYS A 347 6.27 -10.39 -12.71
#